data_AF-A0AAU4WZQ9-F1
#
_entry.id   AF-A0AAU4WZQ9-F1
#
_cell.length_a   1.000
_cell.length_b   1.000
_cell.length_c   1.000
_cell.angle_alpha   90.00
_cell.angle_beta   90.00
_cell.angle_gamma   90.00
#
_symmetry.space_group_name_H-M   'P 1'
#
loop_
_entity.id
_entity.type
_entity.pdbx_description
1 polymer ?
#
loop_
_entity_poly.entity_id
_entity_poly.type
_entity_poly.pdbx_seq_one_letter_code
_entity_poly.pdbx_strand_id
1 'polypeptide(L)'
;MSLWTSLEPASSTVDPGGSTKVRLRLRNTGDVVDEYRFEPVGDVAPWTVVEPQTLRLYPGTTGTVELTFSPPRSPDAVAGPNPFAVRITPTEHPEATTVPEGNLTITPFTEVRAELVPPTVKGRFRGRPKLAVDNLGNTRLTASISGSDNGDHLSYDIHPSNVQIEPGRAAFVKATLKPRQIIWFGSKEQRPYTLAIQRSGMGPQPVEGTYVQRGFLPRWLATFLGVFMALAITFVMLWIAYKPSVRTSATEKLQEAGISTLPAPTPSLSQAPSSAPADVPAAPSQPQQTPESGGGGGGGGGAEASPKATKKTATGPLPANNIVLRNPTTKKCADIPGYDKGLVNGPVREFTCDGTTHDNQLWNLEVREKGGGPEKSDLFQIRNVKDQMCMDLPDYGAKPAQTGVFEFQCDGTTADNQLWWIDKQDDGHYWIRNYSSNHLCLDVAGFSTGGNDTPLTIYYCSKTDDQEWDIVHPS
;
A
#
# COMPACT_ATOMS: atom_id res chain seq x y z
N MET A 1 40.82 -39.52 19.28
CA MET A 1 40.95 -40.30 18.03
C MET A 1 40.99 -39.28 16.89
N SER A 2 42.02 -39.27 16.06
CA SER A 2 42.32 -38.12 15.18
C SER A 2 41.98 -38.41 13.72
N LEU A 3 40.70 -38.30 13.37
CA LEU A 3 40.20 -38.38 12.00
C LEU A 3 41.06 -37.51 11.07
N TRP A 4 41.47 -38.01 9.90
CA TRP A 4 42.17 -37.19 8.91
C TRP A 4 41.27 -36.89 7.72
N THR A 5 41.19 -35.62 7.34
CA THR A 5 40.33 -35.11 6.26
C THR A 5 41.12 -34.23 5.31
N SER A 6 40.73 -34.23 4.03
CA SER A 6 41.28 -33.33 3.01
C SER A 6 40.23 -33.02 1.94
N LEU A 7 40.14 -31.75 1.54
CA LEU A 7 39.28 -31.30 0.44
C LEU A 7 40.12 -31.09 -0.83
N GLU A 8 39.69 -31.69 -1.93
CA GLU A 8 40.34 -31.65 -3.23
C GLU A 8 39.36 -31.15 -4.31
N PRO A 9 39.44 -29.88 -4.76
CA PRO A 9 40.25 -28.78 -4.20
C PRO A 9 39.62 -28.17 -2.92
N ALA A 10 40.43 -27.52 -2.09
CA ALA A 10 39.94 -26.78 -0.92
C ALA A 10 39.14 -25.51 -1.28
N SER A 11 39.30 -25.01 -2.51
CA SER A 11 38.52 -23.91 -3.07
C SER A 11 38.06 -24.23 -4.50
N SER A 12 36.79 -24.01 -4.80
CA SER A 12 36.23 -24.18 -6.15
C SER A 12 35.47 -22.93 -6.58
N THR A 13 35.20 -22.80 -7.88
CA THR A 13 34.41 -21.71 -8.48
C THR A 13 33.23 -22.32 -9.24
N VAL A 14 32.06 -21.65 -9.19
CA VAL A 14 30.83 -22.12 -9.85
C VAL A 14 29.98 -20.94 -10.35
N ASP A 15 29.37 -21.12 -11.52
CA ASP A 15 28.40 -20.17 -12.06
C ASP A 15 26.99 -20.44 -11.52
N PRO A 16 26.19 -19.42 -11.18
CA PRO A 16 24.77 -19.57 -10.83
C PRO A 16 23.93 -20.24 -11.94
N GLY A 17 23.28 -21.34 -11.59
CA GLY A 17 22.60 -22.26 -12.50
C GLY A 17 23.49 -23.38 -13.06
N GLY A 18 24.80 -23.35 -12.79
CA GLY A 18 25.74 -24.43 -13.08
C GLY A 18 25.93 -25.38 -11.90
N SER A 19 26.95 -26.25 -11.97
CA SER A 19 27.37 -27.08 -10.85
C SER A 19 28.88 -27.29 -10.83
N THR A 20 29.44 -27.57 -9.65
CA THR A 20 30.85 -27.93 -9.46
C THR A 20 31.00 -29.04 -8.42
N LYS A 21 32.14 -29.73 -8.44
CA LYS A 21 32.41 -30.90 -7.59
C LYS A 21 33.69 -30.72 -6.77
N VAL A 22 33.65 -31.09 -5.50
CA VAL A 22 34.81 -31.18 -4.60
C VAL A 22 34.86 -32.58 -4.00
N ARG A 23 36.05 -33.19 -3.95
CA ARG A 23 36.24 -34.47 -3.26
C ARG A 23 36.66 -34.25 -1.82
N LEU A 24 35.89 -34.79 -0.89
CA LEU A 24 36.27 -34.95 0.50
C LEU A 24 36.91 -36.33 0.68
N ARG A 25 38.19 -36.36 1.05
CA ARG A 25 38.90 -37.59 1.41
C ARG A 25 38.95 -37.71 2.92
N LEU A 26 38.68 -38.92 3.40
CA LEU A 26 38.55 -39.25 4.81
C LEU A 26 39.39 -40.48 5.13
N ARG A 27 40.22 -40.45 6.18
CA ARG A 27 40.95 -41.63 6.66
C ARG A 27 40.57 -41.94 8.11
N ASN A 28 40.11 -43.17 8.34
CA ASN A 28 39.95 -43.70 9.68
C ASN A 28 41.34 -43.97 10.27
N THR A 29 41.65 -43.34 11.41
CA THR A 29 42.92 -43.47 12.15
C THR A 29 42.74 -44.18 13.49
N GLY A 30 41.52 -44.60 13.82
CA GLY A 30 41.23 -45.48 14.94
C GLY A 30 41.62 -46.93 14.66
N ASP A 31 41.47 -47.75 15.69
CA ASP A 31 41.70 -49.20 15.72
C ASP A 31 40.42 -50.03 15.51
N VAL A 32 39.26 -49.40 15.50
CA VAL A 32 37.94 -50.01 15.21
C VAL A 32 37.38 -49.60 13.84
N VAL A 33 36.48 -50.44 13.30
CA VAL A 33 35.69 -50.12 12.10
C VAL A 33 34.55 -49.20 12.51
N ASP A 34 34.39 -48.08 11.81
CA ASP A 34 33.36 -47.07 12.12
C ASP A 34 32.59 -46.68 10.84
N GLU A 35 31.40 -46.12 11.02
CA GLU A 35 30.57 -45.54 9.96
C GLU A 35 30.43 -44.03 10.17
N TYR A 36 30.83 -43.26 9.17
CA TYR A 36 30.82 -41.80 9.21
C TYR A 36 29.63 -41.27 8.43
N ARG A 37 28.83 -40.40 9.05
CA ARG A 37 27.77 -39.62 8.41
C ARG A 37 28.29 -38.25 7.98
N PHE A 38 27.90 -37.79 6.80
CA PHE A 38 28.31 -36.50 6.24
C PHE A 38 27.10 -35.58 6.06
N GLU A 39 27.18 -34.38 6.64
CA GLU A 39 26.14 -33.36 6.56
C GLU A 39 26.75 -32.02 6.08
N PRO A 40 26.26 -31.41 4.99
CA PRO A 40 26.73 -30.08 4.58
C PRO A 40 26.22 -29.02 5.56
N VAL A 41 27.05 -28.02 5.86
CA VAL A 41 26.78 -26.96 6.84
C VAL A 41 27.23 -25.60 6.28
N GLY A 42 26.46 -24.56 6.59
CA GLY A 42 26.65 -23.18 6.10
C GLY A 42 25.63 -22.79 5.03
N ASP A 43 25.74 -21.57 4.51
CA ASP A 43 24.75 -20.97 3.60
C ASP A 43 24.63 -21.71 2.24
N VAL A 44 25.66 -22.49 1.88
CA VAL A 44 25.65 -23.33 0.68
C VAL A 44 24.95 -24.69 0.87
N ALA A 45 24.63 -25.08 2.10
CA ALA A 45 24.09 -26.41 2.41
C ALA A 45 22.77 -26.77 1.69
N PRO A 46 21.79 -25.86 1.49
CA PRO A 46 20.53 -26.18 0.80
C PRO A 46 20.71 -26.60 -0.68
N TRP A 47 21.88 -26.33 -1.26
CA TRP A 47 22.23 -26.59 -2.64
C TRP A 47 23.56 -27.37 -2.79
N THR A 48 23.94 -28.08 -1.72
CA THR A 48 25.06 -29.03 -1.68
C THR A 48 24.54 -30.45 -1.52
N VAL A 49 24.85 -31.33 -2.48
CA VAL A 49 24.57 -32.76 -2.42
C VAL A 49 25.85 -33.51 -2.03
N VAL A 50 25.73 -34.46 -1.10
CA VAL A 50 26.86 -35.23 -0.55
C VAL A 50 26.65 -36.72 -0.82
N GLU A 51 27.52 -37.32 -1.63
CA GLU A 51 27.39 -38.72 -2.05
C GLU A 51 28.71 -39.51 -1.86
N PRO A 52 28.71 -40.63 -1.12
CA PRO A 52 27.61 -41.15 -0.29
C PRO A 52 27.42 -40.36 1.02
N GLN A 53 26.19 -40.32 1.54
CA GLN A 53 25.87 -39.65 2.83
C GLN A 53 26.40 -40.40 4.06
N THR A 54 26.68 -41.70 3.94
CA THR A 54 27.39 -42.49 4.95
C THR A 54 28.51 -43.29 4.31
N LEU A 55 29.62 -43.47 5.04
CA LEU A 55 30.76 -44.26 4.57
C LEU A 55 31.39 -45.05 5.71
N ARG A 56 31.38 -46.38 5.57
CA ARG A 56 32.00 -47.30 6.53
C ARG A 56 33.47 -47.52 6.18
N LEU A 57 34.37 -47.30 7.14
CA LEU A 57 35.82 -47.40 6.95
C LEU A 57 36.49 -48.28 8.00
N TYR A 58 37.36 -49.18 7.53
CA TYR A 58 38.22 -49.99 8.37
C TYR A 58 39.40 -49.17 8.93
N PRO A 59 40.01 -49.59 10.05
CA PRO A 59 41.23 -49.02 10.60
C PRO A 59 42.30 -48.77 9.52
N GLY A 60 42.80 -47.54 9.46
CA GLY A 60 43.85 -47.13 8.53
C GLY A 60 43.43 -46.97 7.06
N THR A 61 42.17 -47.25 6.67
CA THR A 61 41.73 -47.08 5.28
C THR A 61 41.27 -45.66 4.96
N THR A 62 41.29 -45.32 3.68
CA THR A 62 40.88 -43.99 3.18
C THR A 62 39.67 -44.12 2.26
N GLY A 63 38.60 -43.43 2.62
CA GLY A 63 37.39 -43.23 1.84
C GLY A 63 37.41 -41.93 1.05
N THR A 64 36.48 -41.80 0.11
CA THR A 64 36.24 -40.58 -0.67
C THR A 64 34.73 -40.35 -0.77
N VAL A 65 34.32 -39.10 -0.60
CA VAL A 65 32.95 -38.60 -0.75
C VAL A 65 32.97 -37.45 -1.74
N GLU A 66 31.97 -37.37 -2.60
CA GLU A 66 31.82 -36.29 -3.57
C GLU A 66 30.80 -35.26 -3.07
N LEU A 67 31.20 -33.99 -3.07
CA LEU A 67 30.36 -32.84 -2.75
C LEU A 67 30.01 -32.17 -4.08
N THR A 68 28.74 -32.17 -4.46
CA THR A 68 28.24 -31.48 -5.66
C THR A 68 27.49 -30.21 -5.24
N PHE A 69 27.98 -29.05 -5.66
CA PHE A 69 27.36 -27.75 -5.39
C PHE A 69 26.64 -27.26 -6.64
N SER A 70 25.37 -26.89 -6.51
CA SER A 70 24.50 -26.49 -7.64
C SER A 70 23.72 -25.21 -7.30
N PRO A 71 24.33 -24.01 -7.34
CA PRO A 71 23.66 -22.77 -6.97
C PRO A 71 22.47 -22.49 -7.89
N PRO A 72 21.31 -22.08 -7.36
CA PRO A 72 20.23 -21.57 -8.19
C PRO A 72 20.71 -20.32 -8.95
N ARG A 73 20.16 -20.08 -10.13
CA ARG A 73 20.34 -18.82 -10.85
C ARG A 73 19.38 -17.77 -10.29
N SER A 74 19.56 -17.43 -9.02
CA SER A 74 18.74 -16.46 -8.28
C SER A 74 19.63 -15.55 -7.43
N PRO A 75 19.08 -14.44 -6.90
CA PRO A 75 19.80 -13.56 -5.98
C PRO A 75 20.31 -14.24 -4.70
N ASP A 76 19.72 -15.37 -4.32
CA ASP A 76 20.07 -16.12 -3.09
C ASP A 76 21.50 -16.71 -3.14
N ALA A 77 22.02 -16.97 -4.35
CA ALA A 77 23.38 -17.44 -4.58
C ALA A 77 24.39 -16.28 -4.55
N VAL A 78 24.62 -15.67 -3.38
CA VAL A 78 25.41 -14.44 -3.17
C VAL A 78 26.80 -14.49 -3.84
N ALA A 79 27.08 -13.56 -4.76
CA ALA A 79 28.34 -13.54 -5.49
C ALA A 79 29.57 -13.35 -4.56
N GLY A 80 30.65 -14.08 -4.86
CA GLY A 80 31.92 -14.02 -4.12
C GLY A 80 32.25 -15.29 -3.34
N PRO A 81 33.19 -15.21 -2.37
CA PRO A 81 33.60 -16.35 -1.56
C PRO A 81 32.54 -16.71 -0.53
N ASN A 82 31.98 -17.91 -0.64
CA ASN A 82 31.01 -18.49 0.29
C ASN A 82 31.70 -19.65 1.04
N PRO A 83 32.01 -19.52 2.34
CA PRO A 83 32.61 -20.61 3.10
C PRO A 83 31.61 -21.75 3.24
N PHE A 84 32.11 -22.99 3.17
CA PHE A 84 31.32 -24.19 3.36
C PHE A 84 32.01 -25.14 4.33
N ALA A 85 31.20 -25.92 5.03
CA ALA A 85 31.67 -26.95 5.95
C ALA A 85 30.96 -28.26 5.68
N VAL A 86 31.62 -29.39 5.97
CA VAL A 86 30.97 -30.70 6.01
C VAL A 86 31.17 -31.27 7.40
N ARG A 87 30.09 -31.39 8.17
CA ARG A 87 30.12 -32.09 9.45
C ARG A 87 30.25 -33.58 9.19
N ILE A 88 31.28 -34.18 9.78
CA ILE A 88 31.48 -35.63 9.80
C ILE A 88 31.21 -36.12 11.21
N THR A 89 30.17 -36.95 11.34
CA THR A 89 29.74 -37.53 12.62
C THR A 89 30.07 -39.02 12.62
N PRO A 90 31.00 -39.49 13.47
CA PRO A 90 31.25 -40.93 13.68
C PRO A 90 30.06 -41.59 14.38
N THR A 91 29.84 -42.90 14.16
CA THR A 91 28.72 -43.62 14.77
C THR A 91 29.08 -44.21 16.13
N GLU A 92 30.30 -44.73 16.28
CA GLU A 92 30.80 -45.25 17.57
C GLU A 92 31.01 -44.14 18.62
N HIS A 93 31.46 -42.96 18.17
CA HIS A 93 31.74 -41.80 19.02
C HIS A 93 31.09 -40.51 18.45
N PRO A 94 29.77 -40.31 18.65
CA PRO A 94 29.06 -39.13 18.14
C PRO A 94 29.58 -37.79 18.68
N GLU A 95 30.27 -37.80 19.83
CA GLU A 95 30.94 -36.63 20.41
C GLU A 95 32.23 -36.21 19.66
N ALA A 96 32.79 -37.09 18.83
CA ALA A 96 34.06 -36.88 18.12
C ALA A 96 33.87 -36.28 16.70
N THR A 97 32.90 -35.38 16.54
CA THR A 97 32.62 -34.73 15.25
C THR A 97 33.81 -33.96 14.72
N THR A 98 34.09 -34.08 13.41
CA THR A 98 35.11 -33.29 12.70
C THR A 98 34.45 -32.47 11.60
N VAL A 99 34.91 -31.24 11.40
CA VAL A 99 34.32 -30.29 10.44
C VAL A 99 35.40 -29.73 9.50
N PRO A 100 35.74 -30.41 8.39
CA PRO A 100 36.50 -29.81 7.31
C PRO A 100 35.77 -28.62 6.69
N GLU A 101 36.50 -27.53 6.49
CA GLU A 101 36.04 -26.27 5.88
C GLU A 101 36.71 -26.02 4.53
N GLY A 102 35.96 -25.45 3.59
CA GLY A 102 36.44 -25.02 2.28
C GLY A 102 35.74 -23.73 1.82
N ASN A 103 36.08 -23.25 0.62
CA ASN A 103 35.49 -22.02 0.07
C ASN A 103 34.95 -22.21 -1.35
N LEU A 104 33.68 -21.87 -1.56
CA LEU A 104 33.03 -21.91 -2.85
C LEU A 104 32.87 -20.48 -3.39
N THR A 105 33.55 -20.16 -4.48
CA THR A 105 33.41 -18.85 -5.12
C THR A 105 32.26 -18.89 -6.12
N ILE A 106 31.16 -18.21 -5.81
CA ILE A 106 30.03 -18.05 -6.74
C ILE A 106 30.35 -16.87 -7.66
N THR A 107 30.24 -17.07 -8.98
CA THR A 107 30.50 -15.97 -9.92
C THR A 107 29.36 -14.93 -9.93
N PRO A 108 29.68 -13.66 -10.23
CA PRO A 108 28.68 -12.61 -10.32
C PRO A 108 27.84 -12.72 -11.59
N PHE A 109 26.52 -12.62 -11.46
CA PHE A 109 25.61 -12.33 -12.57
C PHE A 109 24.74 -11.10 -12.28
N THR A 110 24.33 -10.43 -13.35
CA THR A 110 23.43 -9.27 -13.30
C THR A 110 22.22 -9.53 -14.16
N GLU A 111 21.04 -9.49 -13.57
CA GLU A 111 19.77 -9.56 -14.28
C GLU A 111 18.87 -8.46 -13.75
N VAL A 112 18.26 -7.66 -14.64
CA VAL A 112 17.56 -6.43 -14.27
C VAL A 112 16.26 -6.34 -15.04
N ARG A 113 15.15 -6.36 -14.31
CA ARG A 113 13.81 -6.08 -14.84
C ARG A 113 13.45 -4.64 -14.50
N ALA A 114 12.71 -3.99 -15.38
CA ALA A 114 12.23 -2.63 -15.15
C ALA A 114 10.89 -2.39 -15.81
N GLU A 115 10.01 -1.67 -15.12
CA GLU A 115 8.62 -1.48 -15.53
C GLU A 115 8.10 -0.11 -15.07
N LEU A 116 7.23 0.50 -15.88
CA LEU A 116 6.58 1.77 -15.53
C LEU A 116 5.23 1.51 -14.86
N VAL A 117 5.08 2.04 -13.64
CA VAL A 117 3.88 1.91 -12.82
C VAL A 117 3.26 3.29 -12.59
N PRO A 118 2.13 3.64 -13.24
CA PRO A 118 1.51 2.96 -14.38
C PRO A 118 2.22 3.28 -15.72
N PRO A 119 2.09 2.43 -16.75
CA PRO A 119 2.72 2.67 -18.06
C PRO A 119 2.09 3.84 -18.83
N THR A 120 0.82 4.13 -18.56
CA THR A 120 0.12 5.31 -19.09
C THR A 120 -0.29 6.25 -17.97
N VAL A 121 0.28 7.45 -17.95
CA VAL A 121 -0.05 8.53 -17.01
C VAL A 121 -0.91 9.60 -17.69
N LYS A 122 -1.89 10.16 -16.97
CA LYS A 122 -2.86 11.13 -17.52
C LYS A 122 -2.82 12.42 -16.69
N GLY A 123 -2.66 13.58 -17.32
CA GLY A 123 -2.53 14.85 -16.58
C GLY A 123 -2.77 16.08 -17.45
N ARG A 124 -3.00 17.24 -16.83
CA ARG A 124 -3.06 18.54 -17.53
C ARG A 124 -1.67 19.18 -17.61
N PHE A 125 -1.02 19.31 -16.46
CA PHE A 125 0.26 20.01 -16.29
C PHE A 125 1.43 19.11 -15.89
N ARG A 126 1.18 17.92 -15.35
CA ARG A 126 2.22 16.97 -14.95
C ARG A 126 1.73 15.53 -15.07
N GLY A 127 2.62 14.61 -15.46
CA GLY A 127 2.48 13.16 -15.28
C GLY A 127 3.42 12.69 -14.18
N ARG A 128 3.06 11.62 -13.45
CA ARG A 128 3.85 11.10 -12.32
C ARG A 128 4.00 9.56 -12.38
N PRO A 129 4.73 9.00 -13.35
CA PRO A 129 5.04 7.57 -13.35
C PRO A 129 6.08 7.25 -12.27
N LYS A 130 5.97 6.06 -11.68
CA LYS A 130 7.07 5.42 -10.95
C LYS A 130 7.77 4.44 -11.90
N LEU A 131 9.08 4.40 -11.91
CA LEU A 131 9.87 3.35 -12.55
C LEU A 131 10.27 2.33 -11.49
N ALA A 132 9.72 1.13 -11.56
CA ALA A 132 10.18 -0.01 -10.78
C ALA A 132 11.44 -0.58 -11.44
N VAL A 133 12.47 -0.86 -10.64
CA VAL A 133 13.71 -1.48 -11.08
C VAL A 133 14.04 -2.63 -10.13
N ASP A 134 13.97 -3.85 -10.63
CA ASP A 134 14.18 -5.08 -9.85
C ASP A 134 15.56 -5.65 -10.15
N ASN A 135 16.34 -5.94 -9.10
CA ASN A 135 17.63 -6.59 -9.22
C ASN A 135 17.48 -8.11 -9.02
N LEU A 136 17.39 -8.83 -10.14
CA LEU A 136 17.30 -10.29 -10.19
C LEU A 136 18.69 -10.97 -10.21
N GLY A 137 19.77 -10.18 -10.20
CA GLY A 137 21.14 -10.68 -10.06
C GLY A 137 21.56 -10.95 -8.62
N ASN A 138 22.67 -11.69 -8.44
CA ASN A 138 23.32 -11.94 -7.15
C ASN A 138 24.37 -10.89 -6.75
N THR A 139 24.42 -9.76 -7.47
CA THR A 139 25.34 -8.63 -7.20
C THR A 139 24.58 -7.33 -6.99
N ARG A 140 25.19 -6.38 -6.26
CA ARG A 140 24.64 -5.02 -6.09
C ARG A 140 24.53 -4.32 -7.45
N LEU A 141 23.31 -4.02 -7.87
CA LEU A 141 23.04 -3.20 -9.04
C LEU A 141 23.30 -1.73 -8.72
N THR A 142 24.16 -1.07 -9.50
CA THR A 142 24.29 0.40 -9.51
C THR A 142 23.89 0.93 -10.89
N ALA A 143 22.92 1.85 -10.93
CA ALA A 143 22.40 2.40 -12.18
C ALA A 143 21.99 3.87 -12.05
N SER A 144 22.03 4.58 -13.17
CA SER A 144 21.51 5.94 -13.34
C SER A 144 20.27 5.93 -14.23
N ILE A 145 19.30 6.79 -13.96
CA ILE A 145 18.02 6.86 -14.68
C ILE A 145 17.94 8.21 -15.39
N SER A 146 17.70 8.16 -16.70
CA SER A 146 17.45 9.34 -17.55
C SER A 146 16.09 9.25 -18.25
N GLY A 147 15.57 10.37 -18.72
CA GLY A 147 14.33 10.43 -19.50
C GLY A 147 14.54 11.08 -20.88
N SER A 148 13.84 10.57 -21.89
CA SER A 148 13.92 11.04 -23.27
C SER A 148 12.56 10.90 -23.98
N ASP A 149 12.28 11.77 -24.95
CA ASP A 149 11.20 11.59 -25.93
C ASP A 149 11.69 11.93 -27.35
N ASN A 150 10.85 11.65 -28.35
CA ASN A 150 11.19 11.82 -29.76
C ASN A 150 11.05 13.27 -30.28
N GLY A 151 10.75 14.26 -29.42
CA GLY A 151 10.36 15.62 -29.87
C GLY A 151 10.66 16.76 -28.90
N ASP A 152 11.43 16.49 -27.83
CA ASP A 152 11.77 17.39 -26.73
C ASP A 152 10.54 18.13 -26.15
N HIS A 153 9.46 17.37 -25.97
CA HIS A 153 8.13 17.86 -25.60
C HIS A 153 7.89 17.86 -24.08
N LEU A 154 8.59 17.00 -23.36
CA LEU A 154 8.50 16.82 -21.92
C LEU A 154 9.80 17.25 -21.24
N SER A 155 9.70 17.90 -20.09
CA SER A 155 10.81 17.98 -19.13
C SER A 155 10.68 16.88 -18.09
N TYR A 156 11.80 16.23 -17.78
CA TYR A 156 11.90 15.14 -16.81
C TYR A 156 12.48 15.65 -15.50
N ASP A 157 11.87 15.21 -14.39
CA ASP A 157 12.26 15.56 -13.03
C ASP A 157 12.24 14.24 -12.24
N ILE A 158 13.42 13.63 -12.10
CA ILE A 158 13.61 12.22 -11.72
C ILE A 158 14.30 12.15 -10.36
N HIS A 159 13.70 11.46 -9.40
CA HIS A 159 14.21 11.37 -8.04
C HIS A 159 14.01 9.98 -7.41
N PRO A 160 15.08 9.31 -6.93
CA PRO A 160 16.49 9.65 -7.15
C PRO A 160 16.92 9.38 -8.61
N SER A 161 17.89 10.14 -9.13
CA SER A 161 18.43 9.92 -10.48
C SER A 161 19.46 8.79 -10.56
N ASN A 162 19.97 8.32 -9.42
CA ASN A 162 20.90 7.21 -9.30
C ASN A 162 20.38 6.27 -8.21
N VAL A 163 20.49 4.96 -8.43
CA VAL A 163 20.05 3.92 -7.49
C VAL A 163 21.15 2.91 -7.25
N GLN A 164 21.18 2.41 -6.02
CA GLN A 164 21.90 1.19 -5.65
C GLN A 164 20.87 0.22 -5.08
N ILE A 165 20.84 -0.99 -5.62
CA ILE A 165 19.82 -2.00 -5.32
C ILE A 165 20.56 -3.30 -4.97
N GLU A 166 20.28 -3.83 -3.77
CA GLU A 166 20.84 -5.12 -3.33
C GLU A 166 20.29 -6.29 -4.18
N PRO A 167 20.97 -7.45 -4.19
CA PRO A 167 20.41 -8.68 -4.75
C PRO A 167 18.99 -8.96 -4.24
N GLY A 168 18.05 -9.30 -5.13
CA GLY A 168 16.68 -9.67 -4.78
C GLY A 168 15.82 -8.52 -4.25
N ARG A 169 16.28 -7.27 -4.38
CA ARG A 169 15.53 -6.06 -4.01
C ARG A 169 15.09 -5.27 -5.24
N ALA A 170 14.12 -4.40 -5.01
CA ALA A 170 13.61 -3.45 -6.00
C ALA A 170 13.78 -2.01 -5.51
N ALA A 171 13.87 -1.06 -6.43
CA ALA A 171 13.78 0.37 -6.13
C ALA A 171 12.76 1.06 -7.03
N PHE A 172 11.98 1.97 -6.44
CA PHE A 172 11.00 2.79 -7.14
C PHE A 172 11.52 4.21 -7.35
N VAL A 173 11.85 4.55 -8.59
CA VAL A 173 12.29 5.90 -8.98
C VAL A 173 11.07 6.73 -9.37
N LYS A 174 10.85 7.86 -8.68
CA LYS A 174 9.74 8.77 -8.96
C LYS A 174 10.15 9.68 -10.12
N ALA A 175 9.39 9.67 -11.21
CA ALA A 175 9.57 10.61 -12.31
C ALA A 175 8.37 11.56 -12.39
N THR A 176 8.64 12.86 -12.60
CA THR A 176 7.63 13.87 -12.88
C THR A 176 7.86 14.40 -14.29
N LEU A 177 6.93 14.08 -15.19
CA LEU A 177 6.88 14.60 -16.56
C LEU A 177 6.14 15.94 -16.54
N LYS A 178 6.67 16.98 -17.16
CA LYS A 178 5.98 18.28 -17.34
C LYS A 178 5.95 18.60 -18.84
N PRO A 179 4.79 18.78 -19.48
CA PRO A 179 4.73 19.16 -20.88
C PRO A 179 5.18 20.62 -21.03
N ARG A 180 6.04 20.88 -22.01
CA ARG A 180 6.55 22.23 -22.28
C ARG A 180 5.53 23.14 -22.95
N GLN A 181 4.54 22.57 -23.65
CA GLN A 181 3.41 23.30 -24.23
C GLN A 181 2.13 22.96 -23.45
N ILE A 182 1.35 24.00 -23.09
CA ILE A 182 0.10 23.85 -22.34
C ILE A 182 -1.09 23.90 -23.30
N ILE A 183 -1.88 22.82 -23.32
CA ILE A 183 -3.16 22.78 -24.04
C ILE A 183 -4.22 23.50 -23.21
N TRP A 184 -4.45 24.79 -23.47
CA TRP A 184 -5.48 25.58 -22.79
C TRP A 184 -6.90 25.10 -23.12
N PHE A 185 -7.21 24.99 -24.41
CA PHE A 185 -8.47 24.47 -24.93
C PHE A 185 -8.17 23.45 -26.03
N GLY A 186 -8.68 22.23 -25.91
CA GLY A 186 -8.35 21.20 -26.91
C GLY A 186 -8.80 19.80 -26.56
N SER A 187 -8.58 18.90 -27.52
CA SER A 187 -8.63 17.45 -27.34
C SER A 187 -7.44 16.95 -26.52
N LYS A 188 -7.56 15.75 -25.95
CA LYS A 188 -6.43 15.03 -25.35
C LYS A 188 -5.36 14.72 -26.40
N GLU A 189 -4.09 14.82 -26.02
CA GLU A 189 -2.93 14.50 -26.86
C GLU A 189 -2.11 13.40 -26.18
N GLN A 190 -1.50 12.51 -26.96
CA GLN A 190 -0.66 11.43 -26.44
C GLN A 190 0.80 11.76 -26.73
N ARG A 191 1.63 11.81 -25.68
CA ARG A 191 3.06 12.08 -25.75
C ARG A 191 3.81 10.84 -25.26
N PRO A 192 4.35 9.98 -26.16
CA PRO A 192 5.18 8.85 -25.75
C PRO A 192 6.48 9.37 -25.14
N TYR A 193 7.01 8.63 -24.16
CA TYR A 193 8.26 8.94 -23.48
C TYR A 193 8.97 7.65 -23.10
N THR A 194 10.27 7.75 -22.88
CA THR A 194 11.12 6.63 -22.46
C THR A 194 11.87 7.04 -21.19
N LEU A 195 11.89 6.17 -20.19
CA LEU A 195 12.89 6.25 -19.12
C LEU A 195 13.93 5.16 -19.39
N ALA A 196 15.20 5.54 -19.41
CA ALA A 196 16.31 4.64 -19.69
C ALA A 196 17.10 4.38 -18.41
N ILE A 197 17.41 3.10 -18.17
CA ILE A 197 18.27 2.66 -17.07
C ILE A 197 19.66 2.43 -17.65
N GLN A 198 20.61 3.24 -17.20
CA GLN A 198 21.99 3.20 -17.64
C GLN A 198 22.86 2.55 -16.56
N ARG A 199 23.47 1.42 -16.91
CA ARG A 199 24.46 0.69 -16.11
C ARG A 199 25.88 1.00 -16.61
N SER A 200 26.89 0.87 -15.74
CA SER A 200 28.29 1.01 -16.15
C SER A 200 28.69 -0.09 -17.15
N GLY A 201 29.26 0.28 -18.30
CA GLY A 201 29.75 -0.66 -19.31
C GLY A 201 28.68 -1.36 -20.17
N MET A 202 27.40 -1.00 -20.02
CA MET A 202 26.28 -1.57 -20.77
C MET A 202 25.52 -0.47 -21.52
N GLY A 203 24.76 -0.83 -22.56
CA GLY A 203 23.85 0.12 -23.22
C GLY A 203 22.70 0.58 -22.30
N PRO A 204 22.05 1.72 -22.60
CA PRO A 204 20.83 2.12 -21.90
C PRO A 204 19.72 1.10 -22.15
N GLN A 205 19.02 0.68 -21.11
CA GLN A 205 17.84 -0.20 -21.19
C GLN A 205 16.57 0.68 -21.18
N PRO A 206 15.88 0.87 -22.32
CA PRO A 206 14.72 1.74 -22.41
C PRO A 206 13.46 1.08 -21.83
N VAL A 207 12.64 1.87 -21.14
CA VAL A 207 11.29 1.50 -20.69
C VAL A 207 10.32 2.55 -21.20
N GLU A 208 9.41 2.14 -22.08
CA GLU A 208 8.50 3.04 -22.80
C GLU A 208 7.17 3.24 -22.07
N GLY A 209 6.68 4.48 -22.06
CA GLY A 209 5.39 4.85 -21.48
C GLY A 209 4.70 5.95 -22.28
N THR A 210 3.43 6.22 -21.93
CA THR A 210 2.63 7.26 -22.60
C THR A 210 2.08 8.28 -21.61
N TYR A 211 2.33 9.57 -21.86
CA TYR A 211 1.68 10.67 -21.15
C TYR A 211 0.51 11.21 -21.96
N VAL A 212 -0.71 11.02 -21.46
CA VAL A 212 -1.92 11.59 -22.06
C VAL A 212 -2.15 12.98 -21.47
N GLN A 213 -1.75 14.00 -22.22
CA GLN A 213 -2.00 15.39 -21.87
C GLN A 213 -3.48 15.72 -22.12
N ARG A 214 -4.16 16.20 -21.07
CA ARG A 214 -5.54 16.69 -21.12
C ARG A 214 -5.54 18.21 -21.26
N GLY A 215 -6.46 18.74 -22.06
CA GLY A 215 -6.74 20.17 -22.09
C GLY A 215 -7.14 20.71 -20.71
N PHE A 216 -6.76 21.96 -20.43
CA PHE A 216 -7.09 22.64 -19.19
C PHE A 216 -8.59 22.89 -19.05
N LEU A 217 -9.23 23.40 -20.12
CA LEU A 217 -10.65 23.73 -20.17
C LEU A 217 -11.36 23.02 -21.35
N PRO A 218 -12.65 22.69 -21.21
CA PRO A 218 -13.48 22.21 -22.32
C PRO A 218 -13.58 23.24 -23.45
N ARG A 219 -13.62 22.79 -24.71
CA ARG A 219 -13.75 23.67 -25.89
C ARG A 219 -15.00 24.59 -25.83
N TRP A 220 -16.10 24.13 -25.23
CA TRP A 220 -17.34 24.93 -25.12
C TRP A 220 -17.19 26.18 -24.24
N LEU A 221 -16.24 26.19 -23.29
CA LEU A 221 -16.04 27.35 -22.43
C LEU A 221 -15.36 28.50 -23.19
N ALA A 222 -14.50 28.20 -24.17
CA ALA A 222 -13.95 29.21 -25.08
C ALA A 222 -15.04 29.85 -25.94
N THR A 223 -15.98 29.06 -26.46
CA THR A 223 -17.13 29.60 -27.22
C THR A 223 -18.09 30.38 -26.33
N PHE A 224 -18.35 29.93 -25.11
CA PHE A 224 -19.16 30.66 -24.13
C PHE A 224 -18.52 32.01 -23.76
N LEU A 225 -17.23 32.04 -23.43
CA LEU A 225 -16.49 33.28 -23.15
C LEU A 225 -16.47 34.22 -24.35
N GLY A 226 -16.30 33.71 -25.57
CA GLY A 226 -16.37 34.51 -26.80
C GLY A 226 -17.75 35.15 -27.02
N VAL A 227 -18.83 34.38 -26.85
CA VAL A 227 -20.21 34.89 -26.97
C VAL A 227 -20.53 35.88 -25.85
N PHE A 228 -20.14 35.58 -24.60
CA PHE A 228 -20.33 36.48 -23.47
C PHE A 228 -19.58 37.80 -23.63
N MET A 229 -18.33 37.75 -24.11
CA MET A 229 -17.55 38.95 -24.46
C MET A 229 -18.24 39.77 -25.55
N ALA A 230 -18.73 39.12 -26.62
CA ALA A 230 -19.45 39.79 -27.68
C ALA A 230 -20.76 40.45 -27.17
N LEU A 231 -21.54 39.76 -26.34
CA LEU A 231 -22.75 40.29 -25.71
C LEU A 231 -22.46 41.43 -24.73
N ALA A 232 -21.35 41.37 -24.00
CA ALA A 232 -20.91 42.48 -23.13
C ALA A 232 -20.52 43.71 -23.96
N ILE A 233 -19.80 43.52 -25.07
CA ILE A 233 -19.43 44.61 -25.99
C ILE A 233 -20.67 45.23 -26.62
N THR A 234 -21.63 44.43 -27.12
CA THR A 234 -22.87 44.97 -27.70
C THR A 234 -23.74 45.64 -26.66
N PHE A 235 -23.85 45.10 -25.44
CA PHE A 235 -24.54 45.75 -24.32
C PHE A 235 -23.93 47.12 -23.98
N VAL A 236 -22.60 47.22 -23.89
CA VAL A 236 -21.90 48.49 -23.63
C VAL A 236 -22.11 49.49 -24.78
N MET A 237 -22.04 49.04 -26.04
CA MET A 237 -22.32 49.91 -27.19
C MET A 237 -23.77 50.43 -27.18
N LEU A 238 -24.75 49.56 -26.90
CA LEU A 238 -26.16 49.95 -26.79
C LEU A 238 -26.40 50.91 -25.60
N TRP A 239 -25.78 50.65 -24.45
CA TRP A 239 -25.88 51.51 -23.26
C TRP A 239 -25.40 52.93 -23.53
N ILE A 240 -24.26 53.08 -24.22
CA ILE A 240 -23.70 54.37 -24.60
C ILE A 240 -24.56 55.06 -25.67
N ALA A 241 -25.04 54.32 -26.67
CA ALA A 241 -25.82 54.86 -27.78
C ALA A 241 -27.23 55.33 -27.37
N TYR A 242 -27.92 54.57 -26.50
CA TYR A 242 -29.33 54.79 -26.17
C TYR A 242 -29.58 55.57 -24.88
N LYS A 243 -28.53 55.95 -24.12
CA LYS A 243 -28.59 56.82 -22.92
C LYS A 243 -29.84 56.58 -22.04
N PRO A 244 -29.95 55.44 -21.34
CA PRO A 244 -31.15 55.09 -20.60
C PRO A 244 -31.49 56.16 -19.55
N SER A 245 -32.68 56.76 -19.67
CA SER A 245 -33.19 57.73 -18.71
C SER A 245 -33.68 57.02 -17.45
N VAL A 246 -32.77 56.74 -16.52
CA VAL A 246 -33.07 56.26 -15.16
C VAL A 246 -33.89 57.31 -14.39
N ARG A 247 -35.21 57.27 -14.56
CA ARG A 247 -36.15 57.97 -13.68
C ARG A 247 -36.22 57.21 -12.36
N THR A 248 -35.96 57.90 -11.26
CA THR A 248 -36.02 57.32 -9.92
C THR A 248 -37.49 57.30 -9.46
N SER A 249 -38.10 56.12 -9.28
CA SER A 249 -39.48 55.97 -8.78
C SER A 249 -39.66 56.31 -7.29
N ALA A 250 -38.75 57.09 -6.70
CA ALA A 250 -38.85 57.53 -5.30
C ALA A 250 -39.95 58.59 -5.07
N THR A 251 -40.36 59.31 -6.12
CA THR A 251 -41.38 60.36 -6.03
C THR A 251 -42.82 59.85 -6.01
N GLU A 252 -43.12 58.68 -6.60
CA GLU A 252 -44.51 58.19 -6.72
C GLU A 252 -45.08 57.72 -5.37
N LYS A 253 -44.25 57.19 -4.45
CA LYS A 253 -44.72 56.71 -3.15
C LYS A 253 -45.02 57.80 -2.11
N LEU A 254 -44.70 59.08 -2.37
CA LEU A 254 -45.14 60.18 -1.52
C LEU A 254 -46.60 60.58 -1.76
N GLN A 255 -47.17 60.23 -2.92
CA GLN A 255 -48.56 60.59 -3.27
C GLN A 255 -49.59 59.59 -2.72
N GLU A 256 -49.17 58.34 -2.46
CA GLU A 256 -50.01 57.29 -1.84
C GLU A 256 -50.17 57.45 -0.32
N ALA A 257 -49.23 58.13 0.35
CA ALA A 257 -49.28 58.40 1.79
C ALA A 257 -50.09 59.66 2.17
N GLY A 258 -50.63 60.40 1.19
CA GLY A 258 -51.30 61.69 1.39
C GLY A 258 -52.79 61.63 1.76
N ILE A 259 -53.39 60.44 1.90
CA ILE A 259 -54.84 60.27 2.10
C ILE A 259 -55.15 59.64 3.46
N SER A 260 -54.93 60.37 4.55
CA SER A 260 -55.67 60.18 5.82
C SER A 260 -55.38 61.27 6.86
N THR A 261 -56.45 61.88 7.38
CA THR A 261 -56.51 62.69 8.63
C THR A 261 -55.71 64.02 8.59
N LEU A 262 -56.22 65.22 8.95
CA LEU A 262 -57.40 65.69 9.70
C LEU A 262 -57.91 67.06 9.14
N PRO A 263 -59.12 67.52 9.51
CA PRO A 263 -59.59 68.89 9.25
C PRO A 263 -59.35 69.85 10.44
N ALA A 264 -59.02 71.11 10.16
CA ALA A 264 -59.25 72.26 11.07
C ALA A 264 -59.00 73.61 10.37
N PRO A 265 -59.85 74.63 10.64
CA PRO A 265 -59.36 76.01 10.63
C PRO A 265 -59.88 76.83 11.82
N THR A 266 -58.98 77.46 12.58
CA THR A 266 -59.06 78.89 12.98
C THR A 266 -57.78 79.34 13.72
N PRO A 267 -57.41 80.64 13.69
CA PRO A 267 -56.10 81.10 14.13
C PRO A 267 -56.09 81.72 15.54
N SER A 268 -54.91 81.83 16.15
CA SER A 268 -54.58 82.90 17.11
C SER A 268 -53.07 83.08 17.27
N LEU A 269 -52.67 84.27 17.75
CA LEU A 269 -51.32 84.82 17.67
C LEU A 269 -50.37 84.40 18.81
N SER A 270 -49.10 84.70 18.55
CA SER A 270 -48.12 85.29 19.50
C SER A 270 -47.04 84.41 20.16
N GLN A 271 -45.82 84.88 19.87
CA GLN A 271 -44.61 84.97 20.71
C GLN A 271 -43.55 83.85 20.66
N ALA A 272 -42.33 84.35 20.43
CA ALA A 272 -41.02 83.69 20.51
C ALA A 272 -40.29 84.28 21.76
N PRO A 273 -38.96 84.08 22.01
CA PRO A 273 -37.96 83.28 21.28
C PRO A 273 -37.00 82.45 22.19
N SER A 274 -35.97 81.83 21.57
CA SER A 274 -34.72 81.33 22.19
C SER A 274 -34.84 80.08 23.10
N SER A 275 -33.83 79.21 23.24
CA SER A 275 -32.43 79.23 22.77
C SER A 275 -31.91 77.78 22.54
N ALA A 276 -30.82 77.62 21.78
CA ALA A 276 -30.07 76.37 21.61
C ALA A 276 -28.90 76.29 22.63
N PRO A 277 -27.95 75.32 22.58
CA PRO A 277 -27.91 73.96 22.01
C PRO A 277 -27.41 72.89 23.03
N ALA A 278 -27.21 71.62 22.62
CA ALA A 278 -25.95 70.83 22.80
C ALA A 278 -26.10 69.28 22.82
N ASP A 279 -25.33 68.62 21.95
CA ASP A 279 -24.38 67.51 22.22
C ASP A 279 -24.75 66.04 22.61
N VAL A 280 -24.72 65.19 21.56
CA VAL A 280 -23.98 63.90 21.38
C VAL A 280 -24.29 62.68 22.33
N PRO A 281 -23.65 61.47 22.24
CA PRO A 281 -24.40 60.25 21.89
C PRO A 281 -24.22 59.04 22.85
N ALA A 282 -24.86 57.90 22.54
CA ALA A 282 -24.23 56.56 22.40
C ALA A 282 -25.26 55.40 22.47
N ALA A 283 -24.97 54.29 21.77
CA ALA A 283 -25.61 52.98 21.96
C ALA A 283 -24.82 52.15 23.00
N PRO A 284 -25.33 51.01 23.52
CA PRO A 284 -25.21 49.76 22.76
C PRO A 284 -26.37 48.76 22.91
N SER A 285 -26.44 47.80 21.99
CA SER A 285 -27.38 46.67 22.00
C SER A 285 -26.79 45.42 22.66
N GLN A 286 -27.59 44.65 23.41
CA GLN A 286 -27.26 43.29 23.85
C GLN A 286 -27.91 42.22 22.95
N PRO A 287 -27.32 41.01 22.84
CA PRO A 287 -27.86 39.90 22.06
C PRO A 287 -28.80 39.00 22.89
N GLN A 288 -29.69 38.26 22.22
CA GLN A 288 -30.57 37.28 22.87
C GLN A 288 -30.54 35.93 22.16
N GLN A 289 -30.36 34.86 22.94
CA GLN A 289 -30.50 33.46 22.54
C GLN A 289 -31.91 32.96 22.85
N THR A 290 -32.37 31.93 22.13
CA THR A 290 -33.46 31.05 22.54
C THR A 290 -33.16 29.60 22.10
N PRO A 291 -33.06 28.64 23.03
CA PRO A 291 -33.25 27.23 22.76
C PRO A 291 -34.67 26.79 23.19
N GLU A 292 -35.22 25.74 22.58
CA GLU A 292 -36.41 25.09 23.14
C GLU A 292 -36.38 23.57 22.93
N SER A 293 -36.89 22.86 23.94
CA SER A 293 -36.91 21.40 24.06
C SER A 293 -38.29 20.97 24.55
N GLY A 294 -38.83 19.86 24.05
CA GLY A 294 -40.07 19.27 24.57
C GLY A 294 -40.26 17.83 24.11
N GLY A 295 -40.70 16.94 25.00
CA GLY A 295 -40.91 15.52 24.71
C GLY A 295 -41.90 14.81 25.65
N GLY A 296 -42.09 13.50 25.43
CA GLY A 296 -43.09 12.62 26.09
C GLY A 296 -44.38 12.45 25.26
N GLY A 297 -45.11 11.31 25.25
CA GLY A 297 -44.97 9.97 25.85
C GLY A 297 -46.36 9.29 26.00
N GLY A 298 -46.57 7.96 26.03
CA GLY A 298 -45.68 6.80 25.83
C GLY A 298 -46.38 5.47 26.25
N GLY A 299 -46.06 4.33 25.62
CA GLY A 299 -46.60 2.97 25.92
C GLY A 299 -47.27 2.27 24.71
N GLY A 300 -47.30 0.94 24.57
CA GLY A 300 -46.65 -0.14 25.35
C GLY A 300 -47.20 -1.54 24.99
N GLY A 301 -46.42 -2.61 25.20
CA GLY A 301 -46.90 -4.01 25.21
C GLY A 301 -46.28 -4.97 24.18
N GLY A 302 -46.04 -6.22 24.60
CA GLY A 302 -45.61 -7.35 23.75
C GLY A 302 -44.21 -7.88 24.08
N ALA A 303 -44.12 -9.07 24.68
CA ALA A 303 -42.86 -9.69 25.08
C ALA A 303 -42.67 -11.05 24.41
N GLU A 304 -41.44 -11.37 23.99
CA GLU A 304 -40.95 -12.73 23.89
C GLU A 304 -39.44 -12.77 24.17
N ALA A 305 -38.95 -13.84 24.80
CA ALA A 305 -37.68 -13.81 25.51
C ALA A 305 -36.61 -14.72 24.89
N SER A 306 -35.40 -14.17 24.69
CA SER A 306 -34.16 -14.93 24.55
C SER A 306 -32.94 -14.03 24.88
N PRO A 307 -31.78 -14.61 25.23
CA PRO A 307 -31.04 -14.13 26.40
C PRO A 307 -30.17 -12.89 26.17
N LYS A 308 -30.07 -12.07 27.22
CA LYS A 308 -29.12 -10.94 27.32
C LYS A 308 -27.68 -11.44 27.18
N ALA A 309 -27.07 -11.19 26.02
CA ALA A 309 -25.61 -11.10 25.94
C ALA A 309 -25.15 -9.93 26.82
N THR A 310 -24.34 -10.23 27.84
CA THR A 310 -23.75 -9.21 28.69
C THR A 310 -22.78 -8.37 27.87
N LYS A 311 -23.05 -7.08 27.69
CA LYS A 311 -22.06 -6.11 27.20
C LYS A 311 -20.94 -5.97 28.23
N LYS A 312 -19.97 -6.90 28.20
CA LYS A 312 -18.61 -6.58 28.62
C LYS A 312 -18.03 -5.68 27.54
N THR A 313 -17.70 -4.44 27.91
CA THR A 313 -16.90 -3.55 27.08
C THR A 313 -15.54 -4.22 26.87
N ALA A 314 -15.27 -4.71 25.65
CA ALA A 314 -13.96 -5.25 25.32
C ALA A 314 -12.97 -4.07 25.27
N THR A 315 -12.03 -4.01 26.21
CA THR A 315 -11.02 -2.94 26.31
C THR A 315 -9.80 -3.19 25.43
N GLY A 316 -9.99 -3.88 24.30
CA GLY A 316 -8.97 -4.21 23.31
C GLY A 316 -9.60 -4.44 21.93
N PRO A 317 -8.81 -4.50 20.85
CA PRO A 317 -9.32 -4.60 19.49
C PRO A 317 -9.92 -5.97 19.14
N LEU A 318 -9.84 -6.96 20.03
CA LEU A 318 -10.31 -8.33 19.84
C LEU A 318 -11.09 -8.85 21.07
N PRO A 319 -12.11 -9.70 20.88
CA PRO A 319 -12.82 -9.91 19.62
C PRO A 319 -13.65 -8.67 19.26
N ALA A 320 -13.87 -8.43 17.97
CA ALA A 320 -14.68 -7.34 17.46
C ALA A 320 -15.76 -7.88 16.51
N ASN A 321 -16.95 -7.27 16.48
CA ASN A 321 -18.07 -7.74 15.65
C ASN A 321 -18.78 -6.57 14.97
N ASN A 322 -19.21 -6.78 13.72
CA ASN A 322 -19.79 -5.76 12.85
C ASN A 322 -18.89 -4.51 12.75
N ILE A 323 -17.57 -4.72 12.62
CA ILE A 323 -16.63 -3.62 12.41
C ILE A 323 -16.37 -3.42 10.92
N VAL A 324 -15.89 -2.24 10.57
CA VAL A 324 -15.31 -1.96 9.27
C VAL A 324 -13.80 -1.86 9.44
N LEU A 325 -13.05 -2.58 8.62
CA LEU A 325 -11.59 -2.45 8.52
C LEU A 325 -11.29 -1.29 7.57
N ARG A 326 -10.87 -0.15 8.12
CA ARG A 326 -10.62 1.07 7.35
C ARG A 326 -9.12 1.31 7.19
N ASN A 327 -8.67 1.50 5.96
CA ASN A 327 -7.31 1.90 5.68
C ASN A 327 -7.12 3.41 5.94
N PRO A 328 -6.17 3.84 6.80
CA PRO A 328 -5.97 5.25 7.11
C PRO A 328 -5.21 5.99 5.99
N THR A 329 -4.49 5.30 5.09
CA THR A 329 -3.79 5.94 3.97
C THR A 329 -4.76 6.22 2.81
N THR A 330 -5.53 5.23 2.37
CA THR A 330 -6.46 5.37 1.23
C THR A 330 -7.83 5.96 1.63
N LYS A 331 -8.13 5.97 2.94
CA LYS A 331 -9.42 6.35 3.56
C LYS A 331 -10.61 5.47 3.15
N LYS A 332 -10.34 4.28 2.62
CA LYS A 332 -11.30 3.27 2.16
C LYS A 332 -11.40 2.11 3.13
N CYS A 333 -12.28 1.16 2.83
CA CYS A 333 -12.62 0.06 3.72
C CYS A 333 -12.61 -1.28 2.99
N ALA A 334 -12.27 -2.35 3.72
CA ALA A 334 -12.25 -3.72 3.18
C ALA A 334 -13.66 -4.16 2.75
N ASP A 335 -13.76 -4.63 1.51
CA ASP A 335 -14.97 -4.71 0.70
C ASP A 335 -14.97 -6.00 -0.14
N ILE A 336 -16.16 -6.48 -0.49
CA ILE A 336 -16.37 -7.62 -1.39
C ILE A 336 -17.07 -7.13 -2.66
N PRO A 337 -16.75 -7.64 -3.86
CA PRO A 337 -17.40 -7.26 -5.11
C PRO A 337 -18.94 -7.20 -5.10
N GLY A 338 -19.48 -5.99 -5.18
CA GLY A 338 -20.92 -5.69 -5.17
C GLY A 338 -21.40 -5.22 -3.81
N TYR A 339 -22.70 -5.35 -3.53
CA TYR A 339 -23.30 -5.03 -2.23
C TYR A 339 -23.89 -6.28 -1.53
N ASP A 340 -24.01 -7.38 -2.27
CA ASP A 340 -24.58 -8.64 -1.81
C ASP A 340 -23.48 -9.58 -1.27
N LYS A 341 -23.83 -10.85 -1.07
CA LYS A 341 -22.89 -11.93 -0.73
C LYS A 341 -21.80 -12.08 -1.80
N GLY A 342 -20.58 -12.38 -1.36
CA GLY A 342 -19.46 -12.67 -2.22
C GLY A 342 -19.55 -14.03 -2.94
N LEU A 343 -18.43 -14.39 -3.55
CA LEU A 343 -18.22 -15.68 -4.21
C LEU A 343 -17.11 -16.44 -3.49
N VAL A 344 -17.17 -17.76 -3.49
CA VAL A 344 -16.03 -18.60 -3.04
C VAL A 344 -14.85 -18.34 -3.97
N ASN A 345 -13.68 -18.05 -3.40
CA ASN A 345 -12.50 -17.49 -4.08
C ASN A 345 -12.73 -16.11 -4.73
N GLY A 346 -13.74 -15.37 -4.28
CA GLY A 346 -13.94 -13.96 -4.63
C GLY A 346 -12.84 -13.09 -4.01
N PRO A 347 -12.34 -12.05 -4.70
CA PRO A 347 -11.29 -11.20 -4.16
C PRO A 347 -11.84 -10.26 -3.08
N VAL A 348 -11.12 -10.10 -1.99
CA VAL A 348 -11.32 -8.98 -1.07
C VAL A 348 -10.58 -7.76 -1.64
N ARG A 349 -11.19 -6.59 -1.53
CA ARG A 349 -10.68 -5.34 -2.10
C ARG A 349 -10.95 -4.17 -1.16
N GLU A 350 -10.64 -2.95 -1.58
CA GLU A 350 -11.08 -1.75 -0.89
C GLU A 350 -12.11 -0.92 -1.70
N PHE A 351 -13.07 -0.33 -1.00
CA PHE A 351 -14.09 0.54 -1.58
C PHE A 351 -14.44 1.72 -0.66
N THR A 352 -15.35 2.58 -1.11
CA THR A 352 -15.89 3.67 -0.29
C THR A 352 -16.58 3.09 0.95
N CYS A 353 -16.12 3.50 2.13
CA CYS A 353 -16.62 3.00 3.41
C CYS A 353 -18.14 3.18 3.59
N ASP A 354 -18.86 2.06 3.73
CA ASP A 354 -20.23 1.97 4.23
C ASP A 354 -20.24 1.08 5.48
N GLY A 355 -20.66 1.66 6.61
CA GLY A 355 -20.73 0.98 7.91
C GLY A 355 -22.06 0.29 8.19
N THR A 356 -22.95 0.17 7.20
CA THR A 356 -24.29 -0.40 7.35
C THR A 356 -24.37 -1.80 6.76
N THR A 357 -25.47 -2.50 7.05
CA THR A 357 -25.77 -3.81 6.44
C THR A 357 -26.23 -3.72 4.98
N HIS A 358 -26.34 -2.51 4.40
CA HIS A 358 -26.66 -2.35 2.99
C HIS A 358 -25.52 -2.90 2.13
N ASP A 359 -24.29 -2.54 2.48
CA ASP A 359 -23.07 -3.03 1.85
C ASP A 359 -22.55 -4.32 2.53
N ASN A 360 -21.47 -4.90 2.02
CA ASN A 360 -20.85 -6.13 2.51
C ASN A 360 -19.53 -5.88 3.27
N GLN A 361 -19.24 -4.63 3.65
CA GLN A 361 -17.98 -4.21 4.30
C GLN A 361 -17.90 -4.46 5.83
N LEU A 362 -18.85 -5.22 6.39
CA LEU A 362 -18.90 -5.54 7.81
C LEU A 362 -18.20 -6.88 8.10
N TRP A 363 -17.28 -6.86 9.05
CA TRP A 363 -16.44 -8.00 9.42
C TRP A 363 -16.52 -8.31 10.92
N ASN A 364 -16.28 -9.57 11.27
CA ASN A 364 -16.09 -10.05 12.63
C ASN A 364 -14.65 -10.56 12.80
N LEU A 365 -13.96 -10.09 13.84
CA LEU A 365 -12.63 -10.55 14.23
C LEU A 365 -12.81 -11.62 15.31
N GLU A 366 -12.93 -12.87 14.86
CA GLU A 366 -13.27 -14.02 15.70
C GLU A 366 -12.00 -14.70 16.22
N VAL A 367 -11.66 -14.51 17.49
CA VAL A 367 -10.51 -15.17 18.14
C VAL A 367 -10.68 -16.69 18.11
N ARG A 368 -9.69 -17.38 17.55
CA ARG A 368 -9.62 -18.84 17.39
C ARG A 368 -8.65 -19.48 18.38
N GLU A 369 -7.49 -18.86 18.59
CA GLU A 369 -6.47 -19.34 19.52
C GLU A 369 -5.95 -18.20 20.38
N LYS A 370 -6.01 -18.36 21.71
CA LYS A 370 -5.56 -17.31 22.65
C LYS A 370 -4.07 -17.44 22.96
N GLY A 371 -3.32 -16.37 22.76
CA GLY A 371 -1.87 -16.36 22.97
C GLY A 371 -1.09 -17.37 22.10
N GLY A 372 -1.65 -17.77 20.94
CA GLY A 372 -1.02 -18.65 19.97
C GLY A 372 -0.04 -17.93 19.03
N GLY A 373 -0.19 -16.63 18.85
CA GLY A 373 0.66 -15.82 17.97
C GLY A 373 1.93 -15.27 18.62
N PRO A 374 2.74 -14.52 17.84
CA PRO A 374 3.92 -13.80 18.33
C PRO A 374 3.61 -12.95 19.56
N GLU A 375 4.56 -12.85 20.49
CA GLU A 375 4.42 -12.09 21.74
C GLU A 375 3.18 -12.44 22.60
N LYS A 376 2.60 -13.63 22.41
CA LYS A 376 1.31 -14.05 23.00
C LYS A 376 0.11 -13.21 22.54
N SER A 377 0.14 -12.74 21.29
CA SER A 377 -1.05 -12.23 20.61
C SER A 377 -2.10 -13.33 20.42
N ASP A 378 -3.38 -12.95 20.45
CA ASP A 378 -4.48 -13.83 20.05
C ASP A 378 -4.49 -13.97 18.51
N LEU A 379 -4.69 -15.21 18.02
CA LEU A 379 -4.95 -15.50 16.61
C LEU A 379 -6.46 -15.47 16.36
N PHE A 380 -6.88 -14.80 15.30
CA PHE A 380 -8.27 -14.67 14.89
C PHE A 380 -8.46 -14.90 13.39
N GLN A 381 -9.67 -15.26 13.00
CA GLN A 381 -10.11 -15.22 11.60
C GLN A 381 -10.94 -13.95 11.36
N ILE A 382 -10.92 -13.44 10.13
CA ILE A 382 -11.68 -12.26 9.72
C ILE A 382 -12.87 -12.74 8.90
N ARG A 383 -14.04 -12.88 9.52
CA ARG A 383 -15.26 -13.37 8.85
C ARG A 383 -16.11 -12.22 8.34
N ASN A 384 -16.59 -12.30 7.10
CA ASN A 384 -17.59 -11.38 6.58
C ASN A 384 -18.97 -11.60 7.22
N VAL A 385 -19.67 -10.52 7.58
CA VAL A 385 -20.98 -10.59 8.23
C VAL A 385 -22.08 -11.02 7.25
N LYS A 386 -22.01 -10.68 5.96
CA LYS A 386 -23.10 -10.89 4.99
C LYS A 386 -23.19 -12.31 4.44
N ASP A 387 -22.07 -12.95 4.11
CA ASP A 387 -22.05 -14.33 3.58
C ASP A 387 -21.45 -15.39 4.51
N GLN A 388 -20.76 -14.98 5.58
CA GLN A 388 -20.09 -15.83 6.56
C GLN A 388 -18.80 -16.53 6.07
N MET A 389 -18.19 -16.07 4.98
CA MET A 389 -16.86 -16.50 4.54
C MET A 389 -15.74 -15.75 5.28
N CYS A 390 -14.51 -16.28 5.23
CA CYS A 390 -13.34 -15.70 5.90
C CYS A 390 -12.30 -15.16 4.90
N MET A 391 -11.55 -14.13 5.31
CA MET A 391 -10.36 -13.68 4.60
C MET A 391 -9.30 -14.78 4.60
N ASP A 392 -8.94 -15.20 3.40
CA ASP A 392 -8.21 -16.40 3.06
C ASP A 392 -7.10 -16.08 2.04
N LEU A 393 -6.04 -16.88 1.98
CA LEU A 393 -5.03 -16.82 0.93
C LEU A 393 -5.07 -18.13 0.14
N PRO A 394 -4.88 -18.13 -1.20
CA PRO A 394 -5.15 -19.30 -2.04
C PRO A 394 -4.43 -20.58 -1.58
N ASP A 395 -5.04 -21.76 -1.65
CA ASP A 395 -4.47 -23.02 -1.12
C ASP A 395 -4.08 -22.93 0.38
N TYR A 396 -3.42 -23.96 0.90
CA TYR A 396 -2.93 -23.97 2.29
C TYR A 396 -1.52 -23.36 2.44
N GLY A 397 -1.19 -23.01 3.69
CA GLY A 397 0.18 -22.69 4.12
C GLY A 397 0.67 -21.29 3.76
N ALA A 398 1.96 -21.04 4.03
CA ALA A 398 2.61 -19.75 3.88
C ALA A 398 2.67 -19.27 2.42
N LYS A 399 2.29 -18.01 2.17
CA LYS A 399 2.33 -17.39 0.84
C LYS A 399 3.32 -16.22 0.75
N PRO A 400 3.86 -15.93 -0.45
CA PRO A 400 4.76 -14.81 -0.67
C PRO A 400 4.02 -13.46 -0.61
N ALA A 401 4.80 -12.39 -0.48
CA ALA A 401 4.28 -11.03 -0.63
C ALA A 401 3.65 -10.83 -2.02
N GLN A 402 2.70 -9.91 -2.12
CA GLN A 402 1.82 -9.65 -3.28
C GLN A 402 0.79 -10.75 -3.59
N THR A 403 0.65 -11.78 -2.73
CA THR A 403 -0.48 -12.71 -2.82
C THR A 403 -1.77 -11.99 -2.46
N GLY A 404 -2.81 -12.15 -3.29
CA GLY A 404 -4.14 -11.58 -3.05
C GLY A 404 -4.85 -12.22 -1.86
N VAL A 405 -5.74 -11.45 -1.23
CA VAL A 405 -6.66 -11.93 -0.19
C VAL A 405 -8.02 -12.20 -0.82
N PHE A 406 -8.59 -13.36 -0.52
CA PHE A 406 -9.84 -13.86 -1.08
C PHE A 406 -10.81 -14.27 0.02
N GLU A 407 -12.01 -14.66 -0.37
CA GLU A 407 -13.02 -15.24 0.52
C GLU A 407 -13.11 -16.76 0.36
N PHE A 408 -13.03 -17.48 1.47
CA PHE A 408 -13.24 -18.93 1.50
C PHE A 408 -14.03 -19.39 2.73
N GLN A 409 -14.42 -20.67 2.76
CA GLN A 409 -15.06 -21.25 3.94
C GLN A 409 -14.13 -21.19 5.15
N CYS A 410 -14.59 -20.62 6.26
CA CYS A 410 -13.83 -20.51 7.49
C CYS A 410 -13.46 -21.88 8.08
N ASP A 411 -12.17 -22.23 8.07
CA ASP A 411 -11.58 -23.35 8.82
C ASP A 411 -11.27 -22.91 10.26
N GLY A 412 -10.52 -21.81 10.38
CA GLY A 412 -10.20 -21.20 11.66
C GLY A 412 -9.24 -22.01 12.53
N THR A 413 -8.32 -22.77 11.92
CA THR A 413 -7.19 -23.45 12.57
C THR A 413 -5.85 -23.03 11.94
N THR A 414 -4.72 -23.40 12.56
CA THR A 414 -3.37 -23.18 12.02
C THR A 414 -2.95 -24.19 10.94
N ALA A 415 -3.82 -25.14 10.56
CA ALA A 415 -3.57 -26.01 9.41
C ALA A 415 -3.77 -25.25 8.09
N ASP A 416 -4.58 -24.18 8.13
CA ASP A 416 -4.83 -23.27 7.03
C ASP A 416 -4.00 -21.96 7.18
N ASN A 417 -4.21 -21.00 6.28
CA ASN A 417 -3.59 -19.67 6.31
C ASN A 417 -4.57 -18.54 6.66
N GLN A 418 -5.82 -18.87 7.03
CA GLN A 418 -6.89 -17.92 7.39
C GLN A 418 -6.72 -17.23 8.75
N LEU A 419 -5.67 -17.54 9.52
CA LEU A 419 -5.43 -16.94 10.83
C LEU A 419 -4.54 -15.70 10.74
N TRP A 420 -4.98 -14.66 11.44
CA TRP A 420 -4.37 -13.34 11.51
C TRP A 420 -4.10 -12.96 12.97
N TRP A 421 -3.19 -12.02 13.19
CA TRP A 421 -2.95 -11.40 14.49
C TRP A 421 -2.80 -9.88 14.37
N ILE A 422 -3.02 -9.15 15.46
CA ILE A 422 -2.92 -7.69 15.50
C ILE A 422 -1.60 -7.29 16.14
N ASP A 423 -0.88 -6.42 15.43
CA ASP A 423 0.33 -5.76 15.87
C ASP A 423 0.06 -4.25 15.95
N LYS A 424 0.01 -3.72 17.18
CA LYS A 424 -0.40 -2.35 17.43
C LYS A 424 0.76 -1.37 17.25
N GLN A 425 0.58 -0.39 16.38
CA GLN A 425 1.57 0.64 16.12
C GLN A 425 1.50 1.81 17.11
N ASP A 426 2.57 2.59 17.15
CA ASP A 426 2.81 3.71 18.08
C ASP A 426 1.97 4.95 17.78
N ASP A 427 1.59 5.16 16.52
CA ASP A 427 0.59 6.15 16.08
C ASP A 427 -0.86 5.79 16.43
N GLY A 428 -1.10 4.54 16.84
CA GLY A 428 -2.41 4.02 17.24
C GLY A 428 -3.14 3.19 16.17
N HIS A 429 -2.59 3.09 14.96
CA HIS A 429 -3.10 2.17 13.93
C HIS A 429 -2.67 0.72 14.19
N TYR A 430 -3.22 -0.22 13.42
CA TYR A 430 -2.89 -1.64 13.53
C TYR A 430 -2.32 -2.18 12.23
N TRP A 431 -1.25 -2.97 12.35
CA TRP A 431 -0.89 -3.94 11.34
C TRP A 431 -1.68 -5.22 11.60
N ILE A 432 -2.43 -5.69 10.60
CA ILE A 432 -3.15 -6.96 10.64
C ILE A 432 -2.29 -7.97 9.89
N ARG A 433 -1.77 -8.99 10.58
CA ARG A 433 -0.65 -9.80 10.10
C ARG A 433 -1.05 -11.25 9.90
N ASN A 434 -0.80 -11.81 8.72
CA ASN A 434 -1.12 -13.20 8.43
C ASN A 434 -0.18 -14.13 9.20
N TYR A 435 -0.73 -15.06 9.99
CA TYR A 435 0.07 -15.91 10.86
C TYR A 435 1.00 -16.83 10.07
N SER A 436 0.44 -17.59 9.13
CA SER A 436 1.15 -18.62 8.37
C SER A 436 2.15 -18.03 7.35
N SER A 437 1.85 -16.87 6.76
CA SER A 437 2.67 -16.25 5.70
C SER A 437 3.79 -15.36 6.23
N ASN A 438 4.67 -15.90 7.09
CA ASN A 438 5.83 -15.20 7.67
C ASN A 438 5.50 -13.83 8.32
N HIS A 439 4.29 -13.69 8.85
CA HIS A 439 3.80 -12.45 9.48
C HIS A 439 3.79 -11.22 8.55
N LEU A 440 3.56 -11.43 7.25
CA LEU A 440 3.26 -10.36 6.29
C LEU A 440 1.95 -9.64 6.67
N CYS A 441 1.87 -8.33 6.39
CA CYS A 441 0.74 -7.48 6.71
C CYS A 441 -0.34 -7.52 5.61
N LEU A 442 -1.60 -7.40 6.01
CA LEU A 442 -2.72 -7.05 5.14
C LEU A 442 -2.44 -5.69 4.49
N ASP A 443 -2.58 -5.64 3.18
CA ASP A 443 -2.02 -4.62 2.30
C ASP A 443 -3.06 -4.21 1.24
N VAL A 444 -2.95 -2.99 0.71
CA VAL A 444 -3.75 -2.55 -0.44
C VAL A 444 -2.85 -2.60 -1.67
N ALA A 445 -3.22 -3.40 -2.68
CA ALA A 445 -2.33 -3.71 -3.80
C ALA A 445 -1.81 -2.46 -4.53
N GLY A 446 -0.52 -2.12 -4.30
CA GLY A 446 0.13 -0.97 -4.93
C GLY A 446 1.22 -0.37 -4.06
N PHE A 447 1.16 0.96 -3.90
CA PHE A 447 1.91 1.71 -2.90
C PHE A 447 1.20 3.07 -2.72
N SER A 448 0.33 3.18 -1.70
CA SER A 448 -0.41 4.38 -1.33
C SER A 448 -1.29 4.93 -2.47
N THR A 449 -1.68 4.06 -3.39
CA THR A 449 -2.40 4.42 -4.62
C THR A 449 -3.81 3.85 -4.69
N GLY A 450 -4.29 3.28 -3.58
CA GLY A 450 -5.61 2.68 -3.47
C GLY A 450 -6.76 3.52 -4.05
N GLY A 451 -7.53 2.85 -4.89
CA GLY A 451 -8.78 3.31 -5.50
C GLY A 451 -9.92 2.35 -5.18
N ASN A 452 -11.16 2.76 -5.47
CA ASN A 452 -12.28 1.81 -5.42
C ASN A 452 -11.96 0.58 -6.29
N ASP A 453 -12.30 -0.60 -5.76
CA ASP A 453 -12.09 -1.91 -6.37
C ASP A 453 -10.60 -2.37 -6.41
N THR A 454 -9.70 -1.73 -5.66
CA THR A 454 -8.28 -2.17 -5.57
C THR A 454 -8.18 -3.43 -4.69
N PRO A 455 -7.61 -4.55 -5.17
CA PRO A 455 -7.50 -5.78 -4.38
C PRO A 455 -6.72 -5.58 -3.09
N LEU A 456 -7.07 -6.35 -2.06
CA LEU A 456 -6.22 -6.52 -0.90
C LEU A 456 -5.20 -7.64 -1.16
N THR A 457 -4.01 -7.45 -0.61
CA THR A 457 -2.86 -8.35 -0.74
C THR A 457 -2.26 -8.60 0.64
N ILE A 458 -1.24 -9.46 0.71
CA ILE A 458 -0.28 -9.48 1.82
C ILE A 458 1.07 -8.91 1.37
N TYR A 459 1.70 -8.06 2.18
CA TYR A 459 2.99 -7.47 1.85
C TYR A 459 3.88 -7.24 3.09
N TYR A 460 5.12 -6.80 2.86
CA TYR A 460 6.01 -6.42 3.95
C TYR A 460 5.44 -5.22 4.70
N CYS A 461 5.27 -5.36 6.01
CA CYS A 461 4.75 -4.32 6.88
C CYS A 461 5.57 -3.01 6.79
N SER A 462 4.90 -1.89 6.55
CA SER A 462 5.49 -0.55 6.54
C SER A 462 4.53 0.49 7.12
N LYS A 463 5.10 1.61 7.58
CA LYS A 463 4.38 2.83 8.01
C LYS A 463 4.44 3.95 6.98
N THR A 464 5.11 3.71 5.85
CA THR A 464 5.28 4.70 4.78
C THR A 464 4.31 4.50 3.63
N ASP A 465 3.30 3.65 3.83
CA ASP A 465 2.45 3.10 2.78
C ASP A 465 1.02 2.77 3.28
N ASP A 466 0.33 1.78 2.72
CA ASP A 466 -1.07 1.43 3.02
C ASP A 466 -1.27 0.04 3.71
N GLN A 467 -0.31 -0.43 4.52
CA GLN A 467 -0.47 -1.67 5.33
C GLN A 467 -1.07 -1.45 6.73
N GLU A 468 -1.42 -0.23 7.09
CA GLU A 468 -2.06 0.13 8.37
C GLU A 468 -3.59 0.06 8.27
N TRP A 469 -4.25 -0.26 9.38
CA TRP A 469 -5.70 -0.46 9.45
C TRP A 469 -6.28 0.07 10.77
N ASP A 470 -7.41 0.77 10.66
CA ASP A 470 -8.31 1.14 11.76
C ASP A 470 -9.42 0.09 11.89
N ILE A 471 -9.67 -0.37 13.12
CA ILE A 471 -10.80 -1.26 13.45
C ILE A 471 -11.95 -0.38 13.94
N VAL A 472 -12.82 0.01 13.02
CA VAL A 472 -13.88 1.01 13.26
C VAL A 472 -15.19 0.30 13.58
N HIS A 473 -15.76 0.58 14.75
CA HIS A 473 -17.16 0.24 15.00
C HIS A 473 -18.04 1.31 14.35
N PRO A 474 -18.90 0.97 13.36
CA PRO A 474 -19.84 1.90 12.79
C PRO A 474 -20.89 2.33 13.84
N SER A 475 -21.36 3.57 13.70
CA SER A 475 -22.23 4.28 14.65
C SER A 475 -23.72 4.05 14.41
#